data_AF-A0A453KGB1-F1
#
_entry.id   AF-A0A453KGB1-F1
#
_cell.length_a   1.000
_cell.length_b   1.000
_cell.length_c   1.000
_cell.angle_alpha   90.00
_cell.angle_beta   90.00
_cell.angle_gamma   90.00
#
_symmetry.space_group_name_H-M   'P 1'
#
loop_
_entity.id
_entity.type
_entity.pdbx_description
1 polymer ?
#
loop_
_entity_poly.entity_id
_entity_poly.type
_entity_poly.pdbx_seq_one_letter_code
_entity_poly.pdbx_strand_id
1 'polypeptide(L)'
;GRKVANRKDDLNEIIEHFNIDVENPCVIMSQDKSREFLHSGNDKDKFKFFFKATLLQQVNELLETIRDQLNNADSVVQELEKSIKPVMRELDELREKIKNMEHIEEIAHDIDNLKKKLAWSWVYEVDQQIEEQTVRLQKLKERIPACQERIDRNTVVIDDLKKELTEKEELVRSLGDKTHEVNNMKKSMEDNIAEVVKLKIELEAEHERGTRTLEKMNGRLKQMQAQLRDFQMQHMQFTQAEASQIEEDMQNIQRDIDYLDSNVTRLREEEKEFSEELSGIQKSISDIAK
;
A
#
# COMPACT_ATOMS: atom_id res chain seq x y z
N GLY A 1 101.87 5.87 -113.89
CA GLY A 1 100.49 5.49 -113.55
C GLY A 1 100.14 6.00 -112.17
N ARG A 2 98.87 6.34 -111.90
CA ARG A 2 98.37 6.69 -110.56
C ARG A 2 97.96 5.42 -109.82
N LYS A 3 98.32 5.30 -108.54
CA LYS A 3 98.01 4.16 -107.68
C LYS A 3 96.55 4.26 -107.23
N VAL A 4 95.72 3.27 -107.54
CA VAL A 4 94.25 3.31 -107.34
C VAL A 4 93.82 2.64 -106.03
N ALA A 5 94.57 1.65 -105.51
CA ALA A 5 94.29 0.99 -104.24
C ALA A 5 95.54 0.35 -103.62
N ASN A 6 95.53 0.10 -102.30
CA ASN A 6 96.64 -0.47 -101.52
C ASN A 6 96.24 -1.67 -100.63
N ARG A 7 94.94 -1.98 -100.48
CA ARG A 7 94.48 -3.03 -99.56
C ARG A 7 94.37 -4.37 -100.28
N LYS A 8 94.66 -5.46 -99.55
CA LYS A 8 94.52 -6.83 -100.05
C LYS A 8 93.04 -7.18 -100.32
N ASP A 9 92.13 -6.64 -99.52
CA ASP A 9 90.68 -6.90 -99.66
C ASP A 9 90.14 -6.38 -100.99
N ASP A 10 90.51 -5.14 -101.38
CA ASP A 10 90.12 -4.55 -102.66
C ASP A 10 90.62 -5.40 -103.86
N LEU A 11 91.79 -6.01 -103.74
CA LEU A 11 92.33 -6.92 -104.74
C LEU A 11 91.54 -8.24 -104.79
N ASN A 12 91.20 -8.81 -103.62
CA ASN A 12 90.40 -10.02 -103.53
C ASN A 12 88.98 -9.81 -104.10
N GLU A 13 88.35 -8.65 -103.84
CA GLU A 13 87.04 -8.29 -104.37
C GLU A 13 87.05 -8.18 -105.90
N ILE A 14 88.11 -7.59 -106.48
CA ILE A 14 88.30 -7.56 -107.94
C ILE A 14 88.49 -8.97 -108.50
N ILE A 15 89.32 -9.79 -107.87
CA ILE A 15 89.58 -11.18 -108.27
C ILE A 15 88.28 -11.99 -108.25
N GLU A 16 87.46 -11.82 -107.21
CA GLU A 16 86.14 -12.45 -107.08
C GLU A 16 85.16 -11.94 -108.14
N HIS A 17 85.09 -10.63 -108.38
CA HIS A 17 84.21 -10.03 -109.40
C HIS A 17 84.50 -10.55 -110.82
N PHE A 18 85.77 -10.81 -111.14
CA PHE A 18 86.18 -11.36 -112.43
C PHE A 18 86.23 -12.90 -112.46
N ASN A 19 85.79 -13.58 -111.39
CA ASN A 19 85.80 -15.03 -111.23
C ASN A 19 87.19 -15.66 -111.48
N ILE A 20 88.26 -14.98 -111.07
CA ILE A 20 89.62 -15.48 -111.22
C ILE A 20 89.99 -16.28 -109.97
N ASP A 21 89.95 -17.61 -110.05
CA ASP A 21 90.45 -18.42 -108.93
C ASP A 21 91.96 -18.69 -109.07
N VAL A 22 92.76 -17.88 -108.38
CA VAL A 22 94.22 -18.02 -108.28
C VAL A 22 94.67 -19.32 -107.59
N GLU A 23 93.83 -19.93 -106.75
CA GLU A 23 94.14 -21.17 -106.02
C GLU A 23 93.81 -22.43 -106.82
N ASN A 24 93.02 -22.29 -107.90
CA ASN A 24 92.66 -23.38 -108.79
C ASN A 24 93.86 -23.78 -109.68
N PRO A 25 94.37 -25.03 -109.57
CA PRO A 25 95.53 -25.47 -110.34
C PRO A 25 95.27 -25.56 -111.86
N CYS A 26 94.01 -25.53 -112.31
CA CYS A 26 93.64 -25.44 -113.72
C CYS A 26 93.61 -24.00 -114.25
N VAL A 27 93.45 -23.00 -113.39
CA VAL A 27 93.49 -21.57 -113.75
C VAL A 27 94.95 -21.09 -113.78
N ILE A 28 95.75 -21.50 -112.79
CA ILE A 28 97.20 -21.22 -112.74
C ILE A 28 97.97 -22.55 -112.62
N MET A 29 98.50 -22.99 -113.74
CA MET A 29 99.24 -24.24 -113.86
C MET A 29 100.75 -23.98 -113.93
N SER A 30 101.47 -24.30 -112.84
CA SER A 30 102.94 -24.21 -112.81
C SER A 30 103.59 -25.46 -113.41
N GLN A 31 104.87 -25.36 -113.80
CA GLN A 31 105.62 -26.48 -114.35
C GLN A 31 105.69 -27.67 -113.38
N ASP A 32 105.87 -27.39 -112.08
CA ASP A 32 105.92 -28.41 -111.04
C ASP A 32 104.55 -29.07 -110.83
N LYS A 33 103.46 -28.29 -110.75
CA LYS A 33 102.09 -28.83 -110.65
C LYS A 33 101.71 -29.67 -111.87
N SER A 34 102.18 -29.28 -113.07
CA SER A 34 101.98 -30.05 -114.30
C SER A 34 102.74 -31.38 -114.26
N ARG A 35 103.98 -31.35 -113.78
CA ARG A 35 104.80 -32.56 -113.61
C ARG A 35 104.18 -33.50 -112.58
N GLU A 36 103.75 -32.98 -111.42
CA GLU A 36 103.04 -33.73 -110.38
C GLU A 36 101.75 -34.33 -110.92
N PHE A 37 100.95 -33.61 -111.70
CA PHE A 37 99.74 -34.15 -112.30
C PHE A 37 100.02 -35.30 -113.29
N LEU A 38 101.03 -35.16 -114.16
CA LEU A 38 101.36 -36.17 -115.17
C LEU A 38 102.13 -37.38 -114.62
N HIS A 39 102.92 -37.20 -113.57
CA HIS A 39 103.77 -38.24 -112.98
C HIS A 39 103.26 -38.78 -111.64
N SER A 40 102.16 -38.23 -111.10
CA SER A 40 101.44 -38.87 -109.99
C SER A 40 100.76 -40.15 -110.51
N GLY A 41 101.43 -41.28 -110.32
CA GLY A 41 100.90 -42.60 -110.65
C GLY A 41 99.74 -43.08 -109.76
N ASN A 42 99.20 -42.22 -108.90
CA ASN A 42 98.21 -42.55 -107.88
C ASN A 42 96.87 -41.89 -108.19
N ASP A 43 95.81 -42.69 -108.40
CA ASP A 43 94.48 -42.20 -108.75
C ASP A 43 93.87 -41.30 -107.66
N LYS A 44 94.28 -41.46 -106.40
CA LYS A 44 93.85 -40.60 -105.28
C LYS A 44 94.34 -39.15 -105.44
N ASP A 45 95.53 -38.96 -105.99
CA ASP A 45 96.10 -37.62 -106.15
C ASP A 45 95.52 -36.91 -107.38
N LYS A 46 95.19 -37.66 -108.44
CA LYS A 46 94.36 -37.15 -109.55
C LYS A 46 92.97 -36.74 -109.07
N PHE A 47 92.32 -37.57 -108.24
CA PHE A 47 91.03 -37.22 -107.64
C PHE A 47 91.12 -35.93 -106.83
N LYS A 48 92.11 -35.79 -105.93
CA LYS A 48 92.31 -34.54 -105.17
C LYS A 48 92.56 -33.34 -106.06
N PHE A 49 93.36 -33.50 -107.13
CA PHE A 49 93.63 -32.43 -108.09
C PHE A 49 92.33 -31.95 -108.74
N PHE A 50 91.51 -32.86 -109.28
CA PHE A 50 90.23 -32.49 -109.87
C PHE A 50 89.22 -32.00 -108.84
N PHE A 51 89.21 -32.56 -107.64
CA PHE A 51 88.33 -32.13 -106.54
C PHE A 51 88.64 -30.70 -106.08
N LYS A 52 89.93 -30.31 -106.08
CA LYS A 52 90.35 -28.92 -105.85
C LYS A 52 90.05 -28.04 -107.07
N ALA A 53 90.34 -28.52 -108.28
CA ALA A 53 90.13 -27.75 -109.52
C ALA A 53 88.66 -27.47 -109.85
N THR A 54 87.75 -28.35 -109.41
CA THR A 54 86.30 -28.18 -109.56
C THR A 54 85.66 -27.42 -108.39
N LEU A 55 86.48 -26.90 -107.45
CA LEU A 55 86.05 -26.17 -106.25
C LEU A 55 85.19 -26.99 -105.26
N LEU A 56 85.00 -28.28 -105.51
CA LEU A 56 84.24 -29.17 -104.65
C LEU A 56 84.84 -29.29 -103.24
N GLN A 57 86.17 -29.14 -103.12
CA GLN A 57 86.84 -29.09 -101.83
C GLN A 57 86.37 -27.91 -100.97
N GLN A 58 86.32 -26.70 -101.53
CA GLN A 58 85.89 -25.50 -100.80
C GLN A 58 84.43 -25.60 -100.37
N VAL A 59 83.57 -26.16 -101.24
CA VAL A 59 82.16 -26.42 -100.92
C VAL A 59 82.04 -27.43 -99.78
N ASN A 60 82.84 -28.51 -99.77
CA ASN A 60 82.80 -29.50 -98.70
C ASN A 60 83.24 -28.90 -97.35
N GLU A 61 84.35 -28.15 -97.32
CA GLU A 61 84.85 -27.47 -96.12
C GLU A 61 83.82 -26.45 -95.58
N LEU A 62 83.15 -25.72 -96.47
CA LEU A 62 82.07 -24.80 -96.10
C LEU A 62 80.86 -25.56 -95.51
N LEU A 63 80.45 -26.66 -96.14
CA LEU A 63 79.34 -27.49 -95.65
C LEU A 63 79.64 -28.11 -94.28
N GLU A 64 80.88 -28.54 -94.03
CA GLU A 64 81.33 -29.03 -92.73
C GLU A 64 81.27 -27.91 -91.68
N THR A 65 81.79 -26.72 -92.02
CA THR A 65 81.74 -25.56 -91.13
C THR A 65 80.30 -25.16 -90.78
N ILE A 66 79.41 -25.12 -91.77
CA ILE A 66 77.98 -24.82 -91.55
C ILE A 66 77.33 -25.89 -90.68
N ARG A 67 77.66 -27.16 -90.88
CA ARG A 67 77.12 -28.26 -90.05
C ARG A 67 77.56 -28.11 -88.59
N ASP A 68 78.83 -27.77 -88.35
CA ASP A 68 79.33 -27.53 -86.99
C ASP A 68 78.68 -26.32 -86.34
N GLN A 69 78.50 -25.23 -87.09
CA GLN A 69 77.77 -24.05 -86.61
C GLN A 69 76.31 -24.38 -86.27
N LEU A 70 75.64 -25.18 -87.09
CA LEU A 70 74.25 -25.61 -86.84
C LEU A 70 74.15 -26.48 -85.58
N ASN A 71 75.07 -27.43 -85.40
CA ASN A 71 75.11 -28.28 -84.21
C ASN A 71 75.35 -27.46 -82.94
N ASN A 72 76.26 -26.47 -83.00
CA ASN A 72 76.51 -25.57 -81.89
C ASN A 72 75.28 -24.71 -81.56
N ALA A 73 74.62 -24.15 -82.59
CA ALA A 73 73.40 -23.36 -82.41
C ALA A 73 72.27 -24.19 -81.79
N ASP A 74 72.07 -25.43 -82.26
CA ASP A 74 71.07 -26.34 -81.70
C ASP A 74 71.36 -26.69 -80.23
N SER A 75 72.63 -26.94 -79.90
CA SER A 75 73.04 -27.15 -78.49
C SER A 75 72.70 -25.94 -77.60
N VAL A 76 72.97 -24.72 -78.08
CA VAL A 76 72.65 -23.49 -77.34
C VAL A 76 71.13 -23.35 -77.16
N VAL A 77 70.33 -23.62 -78.20
CA VAL A 77 68.87 -23.60 -78.11
C VAL A 77 68.38 -24.61 -77.06
N GLN A 78 68.89 -25.84 -77.09
CA GLN A 78 68.51 -26.85 -76.11
C GLN A 78 68.89 -26.46 -74.66
N GLU A 79 70.02 -25.81 -74.45
CA GLU A 79 70.42 -25.30 -73.13
C GLU A 79 69.50 -24.16 -72.65
N LEU A 80 69.15 -23.24 -73.54
CA LEU A 80 68.19 -22.16 -73.24
C LEU A 80 66.79 -22.71 -72.94
N GLU A 81 66.32 -23.69 -73.71
CA GLU A 81 65.04 -24.35 -73.42
C GLU A 81 65.06 -25.07 -72.06
N LYS A 82 66.18 -25.71 -71.70
CA LYS A 82 66.35 -26.35 -70.40
C LYS A 82 66.35 -25.33 -69.26
N SER A 83 66.92 -24.14 -69.46
CA SER A 83 66.94 -23.09 -68.43
C SER A 83 65.61 -22.35 -68.28
N ILE A 84 64.80 -22.26 -69.33
CA ILE A 84 63.45 -21.65 -69.27
C ILE A 84 62.43 -22.55 -68.56
N LYS A 85 62.52 -23.87 -68.73
CA LYS A 85 61.60 -24.85 -68.09
C LYS A 85 61.40 -24.66 -66.58
N PRO A 86 62.44 -24.52 -65.73
CA PRO A 86 62.24 -24.29 -64.30
C PRO A 86 61.54 -22.96 -64.01
N VAL A 87 61.90 -21.88 -64.73
CA VAL A 87 61.26 -20.57 -64.57
C VAL A 87 59.77 -20.62 -64.91
N MET A 88 59.38 -21.36 -65.94
CA MET A 88 57.96 -21.57 -66.27
C MET A 88 57.22 -22.33 -65.15
N ARG A 89 57.84 -23.35 -64.56
CA ARG A 89 57.24 -24.09 -63.43
C ARG A 89 57.07 -23.20 -62.21
N GLU A 90 58.08 -22.40 -61.87
CA GLU A 90 57.99 -21.44 -60.77
C GLU A 90 56.87 -20.42 -61.00
N LEU A 91 56.70 -19.96 -62.24
CA LEU A 91 55.62 -19.05 -62.61
C LEU A 91 54.24 -19.69 -62.44
N ASP A 92 54.07 -20.95 -62.85
CA ASP A 92 52.82 -21.69 -62.65
C ASP A 92 52.51 -21.92 -61.16
N GLU A 93 53.51 -22.28 -60.35
CA GLU A 93 53.36 -22.40 -58.90
C GLU A 93 52.98 -21.07 -58.24
N LEU A 94 53.58 -19.96 -58.67
CA LEU A 94 53.25 -18.62 -58.17
C LEU A 94 51.82 -18.22 -58.56
N ARG A 95 51.37 -18.56 -59.77
CA ARG A 95 49.98 -18.33 -60.20
C ARG A 95 48.99 -19.11 -59.34
N GLU A 96 49.28 -20.37 -59.02
CA GLU A 96 48.43 -21.15 -58.11
C GLU A 96 48.42 -20.55 -56.70
N LYS A 97 49.57 -20.10 -56.18
CA LYS A 97 49.66 -19.42 -54.88
C LYS A 97 48.84 -18.13 -54.85
N ILE A 98 48.89 -17.32 -55.91
CA ILE A 98 48.09 -16.10 -56.03
C ILE A 98 46.59 -16.45 -55.98
N LYS A 99 46.14 -17.41 -56.79
CA LYS A 99 44.74 -17.84 -56.80
C LYS A 99 44.27 -18.35 -55.43
N ASN A 100 45.13 -19.10 -54.73
CA ASN A 100 44.82 -19.55 -53.37
C ASN A 100 44.74 -18.38 -52.39
N MET A 101 45.60 -17.37 -52.54
CA MET A 101 45.58 -16.16 -51.71
C MET A 101 44.30 -15.35 -51.94
N GLU A 102 43.88 -15.17 -53.19
CA GLU A 102 42.61 -14.51 -53.55
C GLU A 102 41.42 -15.21 -52.87
N HIS A 103 41.38 -16.54 -52.88
CA HIS A 103 40.34 -17.29 -52.20
C HIS A 103 40.38 -17.12 -50.66
N ILE A 104 41.57 -17.03 -50.07
CA ILE A 104 41.73 -16.73 -48.64
C ILE A 104 41.21 -15.33 -48.31
N GLU A 105 41.45 -14.34 -49.18
CA GLU A 105 40.93 -12.98 -49.01
C GLU A 105 39.39 -12.94 -49.10
N GLU A 106 38.78 -13.70 -50.02
CA GLU A 106 37.32 -13.86 -50.09
C GLU A 106 36.76 -14.44 -48.77
N ILE A 107 37.37 -15.51 -48.27
CA ILE A 107 36.98 -16.12 -46.99
C ILE A 107 37.14 -15.12 -45.83
N ALA A 108 38.22 -14.33 -45.81
CA ALA A 108 38.44 -13.31 -44.79
C ALA A 108 37.35 -12.21 -44.85
N HIS A 109 36.95 -11.80 -46.05
CA HIS A 109 35.85 -10.86 -46.24
C HIS A 109 34.50 -11.43 -45.75
N ASP A 110 34.23 -12.70 -46.05
CA ASP A 110 33.03 -13.39 -45.56
C ASP A 110 33.01 -13.51 -44.04
N ILE A 111 34.14 -13.80 -43.41
CA ILE A 111 34.27 -13.82 -41.95
C ILE A 111 33.95 -12.44 -41.35
N ASP A 112 34.48 -11.36 -41.94
CA ASP A 112 34.19 -10.01 -41.47
C ASP A 112 32.70 -9.65 -41.62
N ASN A 113 32.09 -10.02 -42.74
CA ASN A 113 30.65 -9.86 -42.96
C ASN A 113 29.81 -10.68 -41.97
N LEU A 114 30.20 -11.92 -41.68
CA LEU A 114 29.52 -12.76 -40.69
C LEU A 114 29.66 -12.20 -39.27
N LYS A 115 30.83 -11.66 -38.90
CA LYS A 115 31.01 -10.96 -37.61
C LYS A 115 30.11 -9.74 -37.49
N LYS A 116 29.99 -8.94 -38.56
CA LYS A 116 29.06 -7.81 -38.61
C LYS A 116 27.61 -8.28 -38.47
N LYS A 117 27.21 -9.31 -39.21
CA LYS A 117 25.85 -9.90 -39.10
C LYS A 117 25.56 -10.44 -37.70
N LEU A 118 26.54 -11.09 -37.06
CA LEU A 118 26.42 -11.55 -35.68
C LEU A 118 26.24 -10.37 -34.71
N ALA A 119 27.06 -9.32 -34.83
CA ALA A 119 26.90 -8.13 -34.00
C ALA A 119 25.49 -7.51 -34.16
N TRP A 120 25.00 -7.42 -35.40
CA TRP A 120 23.64 -6.94 -35.68
C TRP A 120 22.54 -7.87 -35.15
N SER A 121 22.73 -9.19 -35.15
CA SER A 121 21.74 -10.10 -34.57
C SER A 121 21.61 -9.92 -33.06
N TRP A 122 22.73 -9.67 -32.36
CA TRP A 122 22.71 -9.33 -30.95
C TRP A 122 21.97 -8.02 -30.69
N VAL A 123 22.22 -6.98 -31.50
CA VAL A 123 21.48 -5.72 -31.40
C VAL A 123 19.98 -5.96 -31.59
N TYR A 124 19.60 -6.71 -32.63
CA TYR A 124 18.19 -7.02 -32.91
C TYR A 124 17.51 -7.79 -31.77
N GLU A 125 18.20 -8.77 -31.17
CA GLU A 125 17.68 -9.51 -30.02
C GLU A 125 17.48 -8.60 -28.81
N VAL A 126 18.46 -7.74 -28.50
CA VAL A 126 18.35 -6.77 -27.40
C VAL A 126 17.24 -5.76 -27.67
N ASP A 127 17.12 -5.24 -28.89
CA ASP A 127 16.06 -4.31 -29.28
C ASP A 127 14.68 -4.96 -29.13
N GLN A 128 14.53 -6.23 -29.52
CA GLN A 128 13.28 -6.98 -29.32
C GLN A 128 12.96 -7.14 -27.82
N GLN A 129 13.95 -7.45 -26.99
CA GLN A 129 13.76 -7.51 -25.52
C GLN A 129 13.37 -6.15 -24.95
N ILE A 130 14.00 -5.06 -25.40
CA ILE A 130 13.65 -3.70 -24.98
C ILE A 130 12.21 -3.38 -25.36
N GLU A 131 11.77 -3.72 -26.57
CA GLU A 131 10.40 -3.49 -27.02
C GLU A 131 9.40 -4.27 -26.17
N GLU A 132 9.65 -5.56 -25.91
CA GLU A 132 8.81 -6.37 -25.03
C GLU A 132 8.68 -5.78 -23.61
N GLN A 133 9.80 -5.34 -23.04
CA GLN A 133 9.81 -4.69 -21.72
C GLN A 133 9.10 -3.34 -21.75
N THR A 134 9.24 -2.58 -22.84
CA THR A 134 8.56 -1.30 -23.03
C THR A 134 7.04 -1.50 -23.07
N VAL A 135 6.55 -2.49 -23.81
CA VAL A 135 5.13 -2.86 -23.83
C VAL A 135 4.64 -3.29 -22.45
N ARG A 136 5.41 -4.10 -21.70
CA ARG A 136 5.05 -4.49 -20.31
C ARG A 136 4.99 -3.29 -19.38
N LEU A 137 5.97 -2.39 -19.48
CA LEU A 137 6.05 -1.17 -18.69
C LEU A 137 4.87 -0.24 -18.99
N GLN A 138 4.47 -0.14 -20.26
CA GLN A 138 3.31 0.64 -20.67
C GLN A 138 2.01 0.06 -20.10
N LYS A 139 1.81 -1.26 -20.18
CA LYS A 139 0.65 -1.93 -19.52
C LYS A 139 0.64 -1.72 -18.01
N LEU A 140 1.80 -1.74 -17.35
CA LEU A 140 1.90 -1.44 -15.92
C LEU A 140 1.57 0.02 -15.63
N LYS A 141 2.08 0.97 -16.43
CA LYS A 141 1.74 2.39 -16.32
C LYS A 141 0.25 2.64 -16.48
N GLU A 142 -0.43 1.95 -17.40
CA GLU A 142 -1.88 2.04 -17.58
C GLU A 142 -2.67 1.49 -16.37
N ARG A 143 -2.10 0.57 -15.59
CA ARG A 143 -2.72 0.06 -14.36
C ARG A 143 -2.56 0.99 -13.17
N ILE A 144 -1.55 1.87 -13.16
CA ILE A 144 -1.32 2.83 -12.06
C ILE A 144 -2.55 3.71 -11.82
N PRO A 145 -3.17 4.34 -12.83
CA PRO A 145 -4.41 5.12 -12.64
C PRO A 145 -5.54 4.32 -11.99
N ALA A 146 -5.77 3.07 -12.41
CA ALA A 146 -6.82 2.24 -11.84
C ALA A 146 -6.54 1.87 -10.38
N CYS A 147 -5.28 1.63 -10.03
CA CYS A 147 -4.88 1.43 -8.63
C CYS A 147 -5.03 2.72 -7.82
N GLN A 148 -4.64 3.87 -8.38
CA GLN A 148 -4.77 5.18 -7.74
C GLN A 148 -6.24 5.51 -7.49
N GLU A 149 -7.11 5.30 -8.47
CA GLU A 149 -8.55 5.54 -8.32
C GLU A 149 -9.16 4.65 -7.22
N ARG A 150 -8.70 3.39 -7.09
CA ARG A 150 -9.11 2.52 -5.98
C ARG A 150 -8.62 3.03 -4.62
N ILE A 151 -7.39 3.54 -4.55
CA ILE A 151 -6.85 4.15 -3.34
C ILE A 151 -7.68 5.39 -2.97
N ASP A 152 -7.96 6.25 -3.93
CA ASP A 152 -8.72 7.48 -3.71
C ASP A 152 -10.15 7.16 -3.22
N ARG A 153 -10.83 6.19 -3.85
CA ARG A 153 -12.16 5.71 -3.40
C ARG A 153 -12.12 5.17 -1.98
N ASN A 154 -11.15 4.31 -1.66
CA ASN A 154 -11.01 3.76 -0.32
C ASN A 154 -10.67 4.84 0.72
N THR A 155 -9.89 5.85 0.32
CA THR A 155 -9.55 6.99 1.19
C THR A 155 -10.81 7.78 1.55
N VAL A 156 -11.69 8.05 0.59
CA VAL A 156 -12.99 8.69 0.85
C VAL A 156 -13.83 7.86 1.83
N VAL A 157 -13.95 6.55 1.61
CA VAL A 157 -14.70 5.65 2.52
C VAL A 157 -14.11 5.65 3.93
N ILE A 158 -12.78 5.64 4.06
CA ILE A 158 -12.10 5.72 5.35
C ILE A 158 -12.43 7.04 6.06
N ASP A 159 -12.42 8.16 5.34
CA ASP A 159 -12.72 9.45 5.94
C ASP A 159 -14.20 9.59 6.34
N ASP A 160 -15.12 9.02 5.57
CA ASP A 160 -16.54 8.90 5.94
C ASP A 160 -16.71 8.05 7.21
N LEU A 161 -16.05 6.88 7.28
CA LEU A 161 -16.09 6.01 8.46
C LEU A 161 -15.45 6.67 9.69
N LYS A 162 -14.36 7.43 9.53
CA LYS A 162 -13.79 8.21 10.63
C LYS A 162 -14.78 9.26 11.13
N LYS A 163 -15.48 9.94 10.21
CA LYS A 163 -16.51 10.92 10.59
C LYS A 163 -17.65 10.26 11.36
N GLU A 164 -18.17 9.13 10.86
CA GLU A 164 -19.19 8.36 11.58
C GLU A 164 -18.68 7.88 12.95
N LEU A 165 -17.42 7.45 13.04
CA LEU A 165 -16.80 7.07 14.31
C LEU A 165 -16.77 8.24 15.28
N THR A 166 -16.34 9.43 14.85
CA THR A 166 -16.33 10.63 15.70
C THR A 166 -17.74 11.02 16.16
N GLU A 167 -18.75 10.96 15.29
CA GLU A 167 -20.15 11.24 15.66
C GLU A 167 -20.68 10.22 16.68
N LYS A 168 -20.31 8.94 16.54
CA LYS A 168 -20.68 7.89 17.49
C LYS A 168 -19.95 8.03 18.83
N GLU A 169 -18.68 8.40 18.82
CA GLU A 169 -17.91 8.69 20.04
C GLU A 169 -18.50 9.89 20.80
N GLU A 170 -18.89 10.95 20.09
CA GLU A 170 -19.60 12.10 20.68
C GLU A 170 -20.97 11.68 21.25
N LEU A 171 -21.73 10.86 20.53
CA LEU A 171 -23.00 10.34 21.03
C LEU A 171 -22.81 9.50 22.28
N VAL A 172 -21.82 8.58 22.29
CA VAL A 172 -21.48 7.76 23.46
C VAL A 172 -21.07 8.64 24.64
N ARG A 173 -20.27 9.68 24.41
CA ARG A 173 -19.90 10.66 25.44
C ARG A 173 -21.13 11.35 26.02
N SER A 174 -22.02 11.85 25.17
CA SER A 174 -23.25 12.51 25.60
C SER A 174 -24.21 11.58 26.35
N LEU A 175 -24.28 10.30 25.97
CA LEU A 175 -25.05 9.28 26.68
C LEU A 175 -24.40 8.93 28.02
N GLY A 176 -23.07 8.89 28.08
CA GLY A 176 -22.30 8.77 29.32
C GLY A 176 -22.59 9.90 30.29
N ASP A 177 -22.58 11.15 29.80
CA ASP A 177 -22.89 12.35 30.59
C ASP A 177 -24.34 12.30 31.10
N LYS A 178 -25.32 12.00 30.24
CA LYS A 178 -26.73 11.80 30.65
C LYS A 178 -26.91 10.66 31.65
N THR A 179 -26.19 9.56 31.46
CA THR A 179 -26.23 8.42 32.40
C THR A 179 -25.66 8.83 33.75
N HIS A 180 -24.58 9.61 33.76
CA HIS A 180 -24.00 10.15 34.99
C HIS A 180 -24.98 11.11 35.69
N GLU A 181 -25.63 12.01 34.95
CA GLU A 181 -26.65 12.93 35.46
C GLU A 181 -27.85 12.18 36.06
N VAL A 182 -28.39 11.19 35.34
CA VAL A 182 -29.48 10.33 35.83
C VAL A 182 -29.04 9.55 37.08
N ASN A 183 -27.81 9.04 37.12
CA ASN A 183 -27.31 8.32 38.29
C ASN A 183 -27.11 9.24 39.50
N ASN A 184 -26.65 10.47 39.29
CA ASN A 184 -26.55 11.48 40.35
C ASN A 184 -27.93 11.89 40.87
N MET A 185 -28.90 12.08 39.97
CA MET A 185 -30.28 12.39 40.33
C MET A 185 -30.94 11.21 41.06
N LYS A 186 -30.70 9.98 40.61
CA LYS A 186 -31.14 8.75 41.31
C LYS A 186 -30.56 8.71 42.72
N LYS A 187 -29.26 8.94 42.88
CA LYS A 187 -28.61 8.96 44.20
C LYS A 187 -29.18 10.05 45.11
N SER A 188 -29.41 11.26 44.57
CA SER A 188 -30.07 12.34 45.32
C SER A 188 -31.51 11.98 45.71
N MET A 189 -32.27 11.31 44.84
CA MET A 189 -33.59 10.80 45.19
C MET A 189 -33.52 9.69 46.25
N GLU A 190 -32.56 8.77 46.18
CA GLU A 190 -32.33 7.75 47.20
C GLU A 190 -31.98 8.38 48.56
N ASP A 191 -31.12 9.39 48.58
CA ASP A 191 -30.75 10.16 49.77
C ASP A 191 -31.99 10.91 50.34
N ASN A 192 -32.77 11.57 49.48
CA ASN A 192 -34.02 12.24 49.89
C ASN A 192 -35.05 11.24 50.44
N ILE A 193 -35.19 10.06 49.83
CA ILE A 193 -36.08 9.00 50.32
C ILE A 193 -35.61 8.53 51.70
N ALA A 194 -34.30 8.31 51.88
CA ALA A 194 -33.75 7.93 53.18
C ALA A 194 -34.02 8.98 54.25
N GLU A 195 -33.90 10.27 53.91
CA GLU A 195 -34.23 11.38 54.81
C GLU A 195 -35.72 11.45 55.15
N VAL A 196 -36.61 11.31 54.15
CA VAL A 196 -38.07 11.25 54.38
C VAL A 196 -38.46 10.05 55.23
N VAL A 197 -37.85 8.88 55.02
CA VAL A 197 -38.07 7.69 55.86
C VAL A 197 -37.62 7.96 57.29
N LYS A 198 -36.48 8.61 57.51
CA LYS A 198 -36.01 8.99 58.84
C LYS A 198 -36.97 9.96 59.53
N LEU A 199 -37.39 11.03 58.83
CA LEU A 199 -38.38 11.99 59.33
C LEU A 199 -39.72 11.32 59.65
N LYS A 200 -40.17 10.38 58.82
CA LYS A 200 -41.38 9.58 59.07
C LYS A 200 -41.26 8.78 60.36
N ILE A 201 -40.13 8.10 60.58
CA ILE A 201 -39.87 7.34 61.82
C ILE A 201 -39.87 8.27 63.04
N GLU A 202 -39.24 9.45 62.94
CA GLU A 202 -39.22 10.45 64.01
C GLU A 202 -40.62 10.97 64.34
N LEU A 203 -41.42 11.29 63.32
CA LEU A 203 -42.82 11.73 63.47
C LEU A 203 -43.72 10.61 64.03
N GLU A 204 -43.55 9.37 63.60
CA GLU A 204 -44.28 8.21 64.16
C GLU A 204 -43.92 8.02 65.63
N ALA A 205 -42.64 8.15 66.00
CA ALA A 205 -42.20 8.08 67.40
C ALA A 205 -42.73 9.25 68.23
N GLU A 206 -42.78 10.46 67.68
CA GLU A 206 -43.37 11.63 68.34
C GLU A 206 -44.88 11.48 68.50
N HIS A 207 -45.58 11.00 67.47
CA HIS A 207 -46.99 10.69 67.54
C HIS A 207 -47.27 9.62 68.61
N GLU A 208 -46.48 8.55 68.69
CA GLU A 208 -46.60 7.56 69.78
C GLU A 208 -46.36 8.16 71.17
N ARG A 209 -45.39 9.08 71.33
CA ARG A 209 -45.16 9.79 72.59
C ARG A 209 -46.37 10.66 72.95
N GLY A 210 -46.93 11.37 71.97
CA GLY A 210 -48.14 12.17 72.10
C GLY A 210 -49.32 11.31 72.54
N THR A 211 -49.57 10.18 71.87
CA THR A 211 -50.63 9.22 72.23
C THR A 211 -50.45 8.69 73.65
N ARG A 212 -49.24 8.26 74.04
CA ARG A 212 -48.93 7.81 75.41
C ARG A 212 -49.17 8.89 76.47
N THR A 213 -48.93 10.15 76.13
CA THR A 213 -49.16 11.28 77.04
C THR A 213 -50.66 11.58 77.19
N LEU A 214 -51.40 11.50 76.09
CA LEU A 214 -52.86 11.58 76.08
C LEU A 214 -53.49 10.46 76.90
N GLU A 215 -53.02 9.22 76.77
CA GLU A 215 -53.48 8.08 77.59
C GLU A 215 -53.22 8.32 79.08
N LYS A 216 -52.05 8.84 79.47
CA LYS A 216 -51.75 9.20 80.86
C LYS A 216 -52.66 10.33 81.38
N MET A 217 -52.90 11.37 80.58
CA MET A 217 -53.83 12.45 80.94
C MET A 217 -55.26 11.94 81.07
N ASN A 218 -55.71 11.07 80.16
CA ASN A 218 -57.02 10.44 80.21
C ASN A 218 -57.17 9.53 81.45
N GLY A 219 -56.11 8.81 81.83
CA GLY A 219 -56.04 8.06 83.10
C GLY A 219 -56.20 8.97 84.32
N ARG A 220 -55.51 10.11 84.36
CA ARG A 220 -55.68 11.14 85.41
C ARG A 220 -57.10 11.69 85.45
N LEU A 221 -57.71 11.95 84.29
CA LEU A 221 -59.06 12.50 84.19
C LEU A 221 -60.10 11.50 84.74
N LYS A 222 -59.94 10.20 84.45
CA LYS A 222 -60.75 9.13 85.06
C LYS A 222 -60.57 9.03 86.57
N GLN A 223 -59.35 9.19 87.08
CA GLN A 223 -59.07 9.24 88.52
C GLN A 223 -59.78 10.42 89.18
N MET A 224 -59.72 11.60 88.56
CA MET A 224 -60.34 12.82 89.07
C MET A 224 -61.88 12.73 89.04
N GLN A 225 -62.45 12.07 88.01
CA GLN A 225 -63.88 11.74 87.97
C GLN A 225 -64.32 10.73 89.05
N ALA A 226 -63.45 9.80 89.45
CA ALA A 226 -63.73 8.88 90.56
C ALA A 226 -63.72 9.63 91.90
N GLN A 227 -62.74 10.52 92.12
CA GLN A 227 -62.67 11.38 93.31
C GLN A 227 -63.90 12.29 93.45
N LEU A 228 -64.46 12.77 92.33
CA LEU A 228 -65.67 13.60 92.33
C LEU A 228 -66.93 12.82 92.72
N ARG A 229 -67.02 11.53 92.34
CA ARG A 229 -68.12 10.64 92.75
C ARG A 229 -68.06 10.29 94.22
N ASP A 230 -66.88 10.05 94.77
CA ASP A 230 -66.71 9.76 96.21
C ASP A 230 -67.10 10.98 97.06
N PHE A 231 -66.77 12.20 96.61
CA PHE A 231 -67.16 13.43 97.30
C PHE A 231 -68.68 13.67 97.27
N GLN A 232 -69.35 13.34 96.16
CA GLN A 232 -70.81 13.41 96.06
C GLN A 232 -71.51 12.38 96.95
N MET A 233 -70.92 11.20 97.13
CA MET A 233 -71.51 10.13 97.96
C MET A 233 -71.43 10.48 99.46
N GLN A 234 -70.37 11.16 99.92
CA GLN A 234 -70.27 11.64 101.31
C GLN A 234 -71.26 12.78 101.62
N HIS A 235 -71.54 13.67 100.67
CA HIS A 235 -72.49 14.77 100.87
C HIS A 235 -73.95 14.28 100.99
N MET A 236 -74.28 13.16 100.35
CA MET A 236 -75.63 12.58 100.39
C MET A 236 -75.97 11.94 101.75
N GLN A 237 -74.98 11.41 102.48
CA GLN A 237 -75.20 10.80 103.80
C GLN A 237 -75.38 11.81 104.94
N PHE A 238 -74.78 13.00 104.84
CA PHE A 238 -74.96 14.06 105.86
C PHE A 238 -76.32 14.74 105.79
N THR A 239 -76.97 14.78 104.63
CA THR A 239 -78.20 15.55 104.42
C THR A 239 -79.48 14.81 104.84
N GLN A 240 -79.37 13.53 105.26
CA GLN A 240 -80.52 12.70 105.63
C GLN A 240 -80.73 12.57 107.16
N ALA A 241 -79.71 12.87 107.97
CA ALA A 241 -79.80 12.77 109.43
C ALA A 241 -80.40 14.02 110.11
N GLU A 242 -80.32 15.20 109.48
CA GLU A 242 -80.89 16.45 110.02
C GLU A 242 -82.41 16.58 109.78
N ALA A 243 -82.96 15.92 108.76
CA ALA A 243 -84.38 16.02 108.42
C ALA A 243 -85.31 15.29 109.42
N SER A 244 -84.86 14.18 110.02
CA SER A 244 -85.66 13.41 110.99
C SER A 244 -85.76 14.05 112.38
N GLN A 245 -84.82 14.94 112.75
CA GLN A 245 -84.84 15.57 114.07
C GLN A 245 -85.81 16.77 114.13
N ILE A 246 -86.04 17.45 113.00
CA ILE A 246 -86.92 18.64 112.90
C ILE A 246 -88.41 18.24 112.85
N GLU A 247 -88.73 17.04 112.38
CA GLU A 247 -90.11 16.54 112.25
C GLU A 247 -90.71 16.10 113.60
N GLU A 248 -89.86 15.68 114.55
CA GLU A 248 -90.28 15.26 115.90
C GLU A 248 -90.58 16.46 116.81
N ASP A 249 -89.81 17.55 116.68
CA ASP A 249 -90.03 18.81 117.42
C ASP A 249 -91.29 19.56 116.94
N MET A 250 -91.69 19.40 115.67
CA MET A 250 -92.88 20.04 115.11
C MET A 250 -94.21 19.44 115.63
N GLN A 251 -94.23 18.16 115.99
CA GLN A 251 -95.43 17.49 116.52
C GLN A 251 -95.74 17.82 117.98
N ASN A 252 -94.72 18.15 118.78
CA ASN A 252 -94.91 18.51 120.19
C ASN A 252 -95.47 19.93 120.36
N ILE A 253 -95.02 20.88 119.53
CA ILE A 253 -95.51 22.27 119.57
C ILE A 253 -96.99 22.37 119.11
N GLN A 254 -97.44 21.49 118.21
CA GLN A 254 -98.84 21.45 117.76
C GLN A 254 -99.82 21.00 118.86
N ARG A 255 -99.39 20.11 119.78
CA ARG A 255 -100.24 19.66 120.91
C ARG A 255 -100.43 20.73 121.98
N ASP A 256 -99.43 21.59 122.18
CA ASP A 256 -99.50 22.68 123.16
C ASP A 256 -100.39 23.84 122.67
N ILE A 257 -100.49 24.03 121.34
CA ILE A 257 -101.38 25.02 120.72
C ILE A 257 -102.86 24.61 120.90
N ASP A 258 -103.19 23.33 120.71
CA ASP A 258 -104.57 22.83 120.83
C ASP A 258 -105.10 22.87 122.29
N TYR A 259 -104.20 22.73 123.29
CA TYR A 259 -104.55 22.85 124.71
C TYR A 259 -104.82 24.30 125.15
N LEU A 260 -104.11 25.27 124.57
CA LEU A 260 -104.30 26.69 124.87
C LEU A 260 -105.52 27.29 124.18
N ASP A 261 -105.89 26.83 122.97
CA ASP A 261 -107.09 27.28 122.26
C ASP A 261 -108.40 26.87 122.96
N SER A 262 -108.39 25.69 123.60
CA SER A 262 -109.51 25.21 124.44
C SER A 262 -109.71 26.06 125.72
N ASN A 263 -108.66 26.73 126.21
CA ASN A 263 -108.75 27.64 127.36
C ASN A 263 -109.22 29.06 126.98
N VAL A 264 -109.03 29.49 125.73
CA VAL A 264 -109.43 30.82 125.25
C VAL A 264 -110.92 30.84 124.83
N THR A 265 -111.44 29.74 124.32
CA THR A 265 -112.86 29.61 123.94
C THR A 265 -113.79 29.60 125.16
N ARG A 266 -113.43 28.92 126.25
CA ARG A 266 -114.24 28.87 127.48
C ARG A 266 -114.34 30.22 128.19
N LEU A 267 -113.25 31.01 128.23
CA LEU A 267 -113.25 32.33 128.88
C LEU A 267 -113.97 33.41 128.05
N ARG A 268 -114.12 33.21 126.73
CA ARG A 268 -114.90 34.11 125.85
C ARG A 268 -116.40 33.92 125.94
N GLU A 269 -116.88 32.75 126.37
CA GLU A 269 -118.32 32.50 126.54
C GLU A 269 -118.85 33.08 127.86
N GLU A 270 -118.05 33.08 128.93
CA GLU A 270 -118.43 33.68 130.22
C GLU A 270 -118.43 35.22 130.20
N GLU A 271 -117.62 35.87 129.34
CA GLU A 271 -117.61 37.34 129.18
C GLU A 271 -118.82 37.85 128.37
N LYS A 272 -119.46 36.98 127.56
CA LYS A 272 -120.60 37.35 126.71
C LYS A 272 -121.92 37.41 127.48
N GLU A 273 -122.11 36.58 128.51
CA GLU A 273 -123.29 36.66 129.39
C GLU A 273 -123.32 37.96 130.22
N PHE A 274 -122.15 38.52 130.59
CA PHE A 274 -122.06 39.81 131.26
C PHE A 274 -122.39 41.02 130.37
N SER A 275 -122.42 40.88 129.04
CA SER A 275 -122.68 41.99 128.12
C SER A 275 -124.15 42.12 127.69
N GLU A 276 -124.97 41.06 127.80
CA GLU A 276 -126.33 41.07 127.24
C GLU A 276 -127.39 41.61 128.23
N GLU A 277 -127.28 41.37 129.54
CA GLU A 277 -128.24 41.93 130.51
C GLU A 277 -128.00 43.42 130.82
N LEU A 278 -126.78 43.93 130.60
CA LEU A 278 -126.44 45.35 130.67
C LEU A 278 -126.86 46.14 129.41
N SER A 279 -127.34 45.50 128.34
CA SER A 279 -127.88 46.20 127.16
C SER A 279 -129.40 46.43 127.23
N GLY A 280 -130.05 45.96 128.30
CA GLY A 280 -131.44 46.23 128.65
C GLY A 280 -131.65 47.55 129.41
N ILE A 281 -130.62 48.39 129.50
CA ILE A 281 -130.78 49.77 129.97
C ILE A 281 -131.78 50.51 129.04
N GLN A 282 -132.07 51.73 129.41
CA GLN A 282 -131.99 52.80 128.42
C GLN A 282 -133.11 52.86 127.38
N LYS A 283 -134.15 52.00 127.43
CA LYS A 283 -135.28 52.12 126.50
C LYS A 283 -136.55 52.76 127.06
N SER A 284 -136.74 53.03 128.36
CA SER A 284 -138.03 53.64 128.78
C SER A 284 -138.11 54.55 130.04
N ILE A 285 -137.04 54.91 130.77
CA ILE A 285 -137.11 55.94 131.84
C ILE A 285 -136.36 57.23 131.45
N SER A 286 -136.62 57.79 130.28
CA SER A 286 -136.50 59.25 130.12
C SER A 286 -137.23 59.64 128.84
N ASP A 287 -138.53 59.91 128.89
CA ASP A 287 -139.13 61.15 129.40
C ASP A 287 -139.06 62.33 128.40
N ILE A 288 -140.26 62.87 128.17
CA ILE A 288 -140.54 64.31 128.17
C ILE A 288 -140.18 65.08 126.88
N ALA A 289 -141.17 65.16 125.99
CA ALA A 289 -141.57 66.42 125.35
C ALA A 289 -143.06 66.37 124.89
N LYS A 290 -143.94 66.95 125.73
CA LYS A 290 -145.41 67.20 125.60
C LYS A 290 -146.39 66.09 126.02
#